data_AF-A0A3B8P6K5-F1
#
_entry.id   AF-A0A3B8P6K5-F1
#
_cell.length_a   1.000
_cell.length_b   1.000
_cell.length_c   1.000
_cell.angle_alpha   90.00
_cell.angle_beta   90.00
_cell.angle_gamma   90.00
#
_symmetry.space_group_name_H-M   'P 1'
#
loop_
_entity.id
_entity.type
_entity.pdbx_description
1 polymer ?
#
loop_
_entity_poly.entity_id
_entity_poly.type
_entity_poly.pdbx_seq_one_letter_code
_entity_poly.pdbx_strand_id
1 'polypeptide(L)'
;AQRVGVSDTASVDGNVQASARYLALIRRKFFASPKINERERMAFVLAAYNLGPERVQAMRAEARKRGLNGNQWFFQTERVAMEQVGMGPVNFVNSVNKYFLAFNRERAALERVARR
;
A
#
# COMPACT_ATOMS: atom_id res chain seq x y z
N ALA A 1 12.20 -12.67 -7.02
CA ALA A 1 12.06 -12.29 -8.44
C ALA A 1 11.13 -13.21 -9.25
N GLN A 2 11.08 -14.53 -8.99
CA GLN A 2 10.39 -15.49 -9.88
C GLN A 2 8.84 -15.60 -9.79
N ARG A 3 8.17 -14.87 -8.88
CA ARG A 3 6.71 -14.96 -8.68
C ARG A 3 5.88 -13.83 -9.30
N VAL A 4 6.50 -12.92 -10.05
CA VAL A 4 5.81 -11.74 -10.62
C VAL A 4 6.09 -11.53 -12.11
N GLY A 5 6.44 -12.57 -12.87
CA GLY A 5 6.34 -12.57 -14.34
C GLY A 5 6.91 -11.34 -15.06
N VAL A 6 8.03 -10.78 -14.57
CA VAL A 6 8.73 -9.69 -15.23
C VAL A 6 10.11 -10.21 -15.63
N SER A 7 10.32 -10.26 -16.94
CA SER A 7 11.62 -10.42 -17.57
C SER A 7 12.36 -9.09 -17.44
N ASP A 8 13.36 -9.09 -16.57
CA ASP A 8 14.29 -8.01 -16.26
C ASP A 8 13.77 -6.84 -15.39
N THR A 9 14.05 -6.92 -14.09
CA THR A 9 13.81 -5.84 -13.11
C THR A 9 14.93 -4.80 -13.07
N ALA A 10 15.98 -4.92 -13.89
CA ALA A 10 17.09 -3.98 -13.94
C ALA A 10 16.78 -2.73 -14.79
N SER A 11 15.83 -2.81 -15.72
CA SER A 11 15.31 -1.63 -16.43
C SER A 11 14.27 -0.89 -15.58
N VAL A 12 14.17 0.44 -15.77
CA VAL A 12 13.19 1.28 -15.07
C VAL A 12 11.76 0.80 -15.35
N ASP A 13 11.42 0.59 -16.62
CA ASP A 13 10.08 0.16 -17.02
C ASP A 13 9.72 -1.23 -16.49
N GLY A 14 10.68 -2.17 -16.56
CA GLY A 14 10.51 -3.50 -15.98
C GLY A 14 10.28 -3.45 -14.47
N ASN A 15 11.04 -2.63 -13.76
CA ASN A 15 10.89 -2.45 -12.32
C ASN A 15 9.52 -1.87 -11.93
N VAL A 16 9.07 -0.83 -12.64
CA VAL A 16 7.75 -0.21 -12.43
C VAL A 16 6.63 -1.22 -12.70
N GLN A 17 6.71 -1.96 -13.80
CA GLN A 17 5.71 -2.97 -14.14
C GLN A 17 5.66 -4.10 -13.11
N ALA A 18 6.81 -4.59 -12.64
CA ALA A 18 6.90 -5.62 -11.61
C ALA A 18 6.25 -5.16 -10.30
N SER A 19 6.58 -3.95 -9.87
CA SER A 19 6.08 -3.35 -8.64
C SER A 19 4.56 -3.15 -8.71
N ALA A 20 4.05 -2.62 -9.82
CA ALA A 20 2.61 -2.45 -10.05
C ALA A 20 1.85 -3.79 -10.02
N ARG A 21 2.40 -4.83 -10.69
CA ARG A 21 1.82 -6.18 -10.67
C ARG A 21 1.81 -6.78 -9.27
N TYR A 22 2.87 -6.56 -8.50
CA TYR A 22 2.96 -7.08 -7.13
C TYR A 22 1.97 -6.38 -6.19
N LEU A 23 1.84 -5.05 -6.26
CA LEU A 23 0.84 -4.30 -5.52
C LEU A 23 -0.59 -4.75 -5.87
N ALA A 24 -0.89 -4.96 -7.16
CA ALA A 24 -2.18 -5.47 -7.62
C ALA A 24 -2.46 -6.89 -7.10
N LEU A 25 -1.44 -7.75 -7.05
CA LEU A 25 -1.52 -9.09 -6.47
C LEU A 25 -1.87 -9.03 -4.98
N ILE A 26 -1.15 -8.20 -4.20
CA ILE A 26 -1.39 -8.00 -2.76
C ILE A 26 -2.83 -7.55 -2.53
N ARG A 27 -3.27 -6.52 -3.26
CA ARG A 27 -4.64 -5.99 -3.19
C ARG A 27 -5.67 -7.09 -3.42
N ARG A 28 -5.55 -7.83 -4.53
CA ARG A 28 -6.51 -8.88 -4.90
C ARG A 28 -6.53 -10.04 -3.90
N LYS A 29 -5.37 -10.47 -3.41
CA LYS A 29 -5.28 -11.67 -2.55
C LYS A 29 -5.63 -11.39 -1.09
N PHE A 30 -5.21 -10.25 -0.54
CA PHE A 30 -5.26 -10.01 0.91
C PHE A 30 -6.27 -8.93 1.31
N PHE A 31 -6.60 -8.03 0.39
CA PHE A 31 -7.40 -6.85 0.66
C PHE A 31 -8.44 -6.64 -0.44
N ALA A 32 -9.19 -7.69 -0.81
CA ALA A 32 -10.30 -7.61 -1.77
C ALA A 32 -11.68 -7.39 -1.12
N SER A 33 -11.79 -7.57 0.21
CA SER A 33 -13.07 -7.46 0.91
C SER A 33 -13.73 -6.09 0.72
N PRO A 34 -15.03 -5.99 0.41
CA PRO A 34 -15.72 -4.72 0.27
C PRO A 34 -15.83 -3.94 1.59
N LYS A 35 -15.57 -4.59 2.74
CA LYS A 35 -15.58 -3.96 4.08
C LYS A 35 -14.43 -2.98 4.32
N ILE A 36 -13.43 -2.96 3.43
CA ILE A 36 -12.30 -2.04 3.49
C ILE A 36 -12.56 -0.95 2.44
N ASN A 37 -12.74 0.30 2.83
CA ASN A 37 -12.91 1.37 1.85
C ASN A 37 -11.59 1.58 1.05
N GLU A 38 -11.67 2.28 -0.07
CA GLU A 38 -10.54 2.36 -1.01
C GLU A 38 -9.29 3.04 -0.43
N ARG A 39 -9.47 4.10 0.37
CA ARG A 39 -8.36 4.81 1.03
C ARG A 39 -7.61 3.88 1.98
N GLU A 40 -8.33 3.18 2.85
CA GLU A 40 -7.74 2.23 3.80
C GLU A 40 -7.11 1.05 3.06
N ARG A 41 -7.75 0.59 1.98
CA ARG A 41 -7.26 -0.53 1.17
C ARG A 41 -5.91 -0.20 0.55
N MET A 42 -5.74 1.01 0.01
CA MET A 42 -4.45 1.45 -0.52
C MET A 42 -3.38 1.48 0.57
N ALA A 43 -3.69 2.02 1.74
CA ALA A 43 -2.76 2.07 2.87
C ALA A 43 -2.32 0.66 3.32
N PHE A 44 -3.26 -0.29 3.41
CA PHE A 44 -2.94 -1.69 3.71
C PHE A 44 -2.08 -2.35 2.65
N VAL A 45 -2.32 -2.07 1.37
CA VAL A 45 -1.51 -2.61 0.26
C VAL A 45 -0.08 -2.09 0.34
N LEU A 46 0.10 -0.79 0.61
CA LEU A 46 1.42 -0.18 0.80
C LEU A 46 2.15 -0.74 2.03
N ALA A 47 1.44 -0.88 3.15
CA ALA A 47 1.97 -1.50 4.36
C ALA A 47 2.42 -2.95 4.07
N ALA A 48 1.60 -3.73 3.37
CA ALA A 48 1.90 -5.12 3.03
C ALA A 48 3.04 -5.26 2.01
N TYR A 49 3.22 -4.29 1.11
CA TYR A 49 4.39 -4.24 0.23
C TYR A 49 5.68 -4.05 1.03
N ASN A 50 5.65 -3.20 2.07
CA ASN A 50 6.81 -2.91 2.92
C ASN A 50 7.08 -3.99 3.98
N LEU A 51 6.04 -4.52 4.62
CA LEU A 51 6.13 -5.41 5.78
C LEU A 51 5.85 -6.89 5.49
N GLY A 52 5.30 -7.20 4.31
CA GLY A 52 4.73 -8.49 3.98
C GLY A 52 3.23 -8.58 4.32
N PRO A 53 2.40 -9.16 3.43
CA PRO A 53 0.95 -9.17 3.61
C PRO A 53 0.49 -10.01 4.80
N GLU A 54 1.13 -11.14 5.10
CA GLU A 54 0.80 -12.00 6.22
C GLU A 54 0.99 -11.27 7.56
N ARG A 55 2.09 -10.52 7.69
CA ARG A 55 2.38 -9.70 8.88
C ARG A 55 1.31 -8.63 9.08
N VAL A 56 0.87 -7.96 8.01
CA VAL A 56 -0.21 -6.97 8.08
C VAL A 56 -1.55 -7.60 8.43
N GLN A 57 -1.86 -8.81 7.96
CA GLN A 57 -3.07 -9.54 8.39
C GLN A 57 -3.03 -9.87 9.89
N ALA A 58 -1.88 -10.27 10.41
CA ALA A 58 -1.69 -10.50 11.85
C ALA A 58 -1.92 -9.20 12.65
N MET A 59 -1.38 -8.07 12.19
CA MET A 59 -1.62 -6.75 12.81
C MET A 59 -3.10 -6.37 12.78
N ARG A 60 -3.84 -6.66 11.71
CA ARG A 60 -5.30 -6.45 11.65
C ARG A 60 -6.05 -7.32 12.64
N ALA A 61 -5.65 -8.57 12.81
CA ALA A 61 -6.24 -9.46 13.80
C ALA A 61 -5.98 -8.94 15.22
N GLU A 62 -4.76 -8.49 15.49
CA GLU A 62 -4.38 -7.90 16.76
C GLU A 62 -5.12 -6.60 17.06
N ALA A 63 -5.28 -5.73 16.06
CA ALA A 63 -6.11 -4.52 16.17
C ALA A 63 -7.53 -4.87 16.65
N ARG A 64 -8.17 -5.89 16.07
CA ARG A 64 -9.51 -6.35 16.49
C ARG A 64 -9.53 -6.84 17.93
N LYS A 65 -8.52 -7.60 18.36
CA LYS A 65 -8.40 -8.07 19.75
C LYS A 65 -8.33 -6.92 20.75
N ARG A 66 -7.79 -5.78 20.34
CA ARG A 66 -7.65 -4.56 21.14
C ARG A 66 -8.84 -3.60 21.03
N GLY A 67 -9.94 -4.01 20.38
CA GLY A 67 -11.11 -3.18 20.14
C GLY A 67 -10.91 -2.11 19.06
N LEU A 68 -9.81 -2.16 18.30
CA LEU A 68 -9.56 -1.27 17.17
C LEU A 68 -10.21 -1.83 15.89
N ASN A 69 -10.43 -0.96 14.91
CA ASN A 69 -10.98 -1.37 13.63
C ASN A 69 -9.90 -1.97 12.72
N GLY A 70 -9.80 -3.30 12.70
CA GLY A 70 -8.88 -4.02 11.81
C GLY A 70 -9.17 -3.89 10.30
N ASN A 71 -10.19 -3.14 9.87
CA ASN A 71 -10.42 -2.77 8.47
C ASN A 71 -10.04 -1.31 8.15
N GLN A 72 -9.46 -0.61 9.12
CA GLN A 72 -8.87 0.70 8.97
C GLN A 72 -7.37 0.62 9.30
N TRP A 73 -6.56 1.21 8.45
CA TRP A 73 -5.13 1.38 8.66
C TRP A 73 -4.90 2.58 9.59
N PHE A 74 -5.33 3.77 9.16
CA PHE A 74 -5.04 5.02 9.84
C PHE A 74 -5.69 5.07 11.23
N PHE A 75 -4.93 5.49 12.23
CA PHE A 75 -5.27 5.56 13.66
C PHE A 75 -5.75 4.25 14.29
N GLN A 76 -5.68 3.14 13.56
CA GLN A 76 -6.25 1.86 13.94
C GLN A 76 -5.16 0.79 13.83
N THR A 77 -5.06 0.08 12.71
CA THR A 77 -4.03 -0.96 12.54
C THR A 77 -2.61 -0.39 12.54
N GLU A 78 -2.40 0.87 12.13
CA GLU A 78 -1.07 1.50 12.15
C GLU A 78 -0.49 1.64 13.56
N ARG A 79 -1.34 1.70 14.60
CA ARG A 79 -0.89 1.73 16.01
C ARG A 79 -0.17 0.44 16.37
N VAL A 80 -0.76 -0.69 15.95
CA VAL A 80 -0.15 -2.01 16.13
C VAL A 80 1.16 -2.12 15.34
N ALA A 81 1.21 -1.60 14.12
CA ALA A 81 2.43 -1.58 13.32
C ALA A 81 3.53 -0.74 13.96
N MET A 82 3.17 0.45 14.48
CA MET A 82 4.09 1.34 15.19
C MET A 82 4.65 0.68 16.46
N GLU A 83 3.82 0.01 17.24
CA GLU A 83 4.26 -0.66 18.46
C GLU A 83 5.15 -1.89 18.18
N GLN A 84 4.83 -2.68 17.15
CA GLN A 84 5.56 -3.92 16.84
C GLN A 84 6.81 -3.72 15.99
N VAL A 85 6.90 -2.64 15.22
CA VAL A 85 7.98 -2.42 14.24
C VAL A 85 8.63 -1.04 14.36
N GLY A 86 7.94 -0.07 14.95
CA GLY A 86 8.37 1.34 14.99
C GLY A 86 7.80 2.17 13.85
N MET A 87 8.29 3.40 13.72
CA MET A 87 7.75 4.41 12.80
C MET A 87 8.06 4.17 11.32
N GLY A 88 9.02 3.31 10.99
CA GLY A 88 9.47 3.10 9.60
C GLY A 88 8.34 2.78 8.61
N PRO A 89 7.53 1.73 8.85
CA PRO A 89 6.42 1.38 7.98
C PRO A 89 5.31 2.44 7.92
N VAL A 90 5.03 3.10 9.04
CA VAL A 90 4.03 4.17 9.13
C VAL A 90 4.47 5.36 8.26
N ASN A 91 5.74 5.76 8.38
CA ASN A 91 6.33 6.82 7.59
C ASN A 91 6.37 6.47 6.10
N PHE A 92 6.65 5.21 5.74
CA PHE A 92 6.58 4.74 4.35
C PHE A 92 5.18 4.93 3.76
N VAL A 93 4.14 4.42 4.44
CA VAL A 93 2.75 4.55 3.96
C VAL A 93 2.34 6.02 3.84
N ASN A 94 2.65 6.83 4.84
CA ASN A 94 2.32 8.26 4.84
C ASN A 94 3.05 9.03 3.73
N SER A 95 4.33 8.72 3.48
CA SER A 95 5.13 9.39 2.46
C SER A 95 4.61 9.06 1.06
N VAL A 96 4.34 7.79 0.76
CA VAL A 96 3.79 7.40 -0.54
C VAL A 96 2.41 7.99 -0.75
N ASN A 97 1.54 7.99 0.27
CA ASN A 97 0.22 8.61 0.19
C ASN A 97 0.31 10.13 -0.05
N LYS A 98 1.26 10.82 0.59
CA LYS A 98 1.52 12.25 0.35
C LYS A 98 1.83 12.52 -1.12
N TYR A 99 2.76 11.76 -1.71
CA TYR A 99 3.11 11.92 -3.13
C TYR A 99 1.95 11.57 -4.05
N PHE A 100 1.21 10.49 -3.77
CA PHE A 100 0.00 10.14 -4.53
C PHE A 100 -1.00 11.28 -4.58
N LEU A 101 -1.30 11.91 -3.42
CA LEU A 101 -2.23 13.03 -3.37
C LEU A 101 -1.70 14.26 -4.11
N ALA A 102 -0.40 14.55 -4.02
CA ALA A 102 0.22 15.65 -4.76
C ALA A 102 0.11 15.43 -6.28
N PHE A 103 0.53 14.26 -6.76
CA PHE A 103 0.43 13.92 -8.19
C PHE A 103 -1.01 13.89 -8.68
N ASN A 104 -1.94 13.32 -7.91
CA ASN A 104 -3.34 13.23 -8.32
C ASN A 104 -4.00 14.62 -8.43
N ARG A 105 -3.60 15.58 -7.58
CA ARG A 105 -4.04 16.98 -7.69
C ARG A 105 -3.48 17.66 -8.93
N GLU A 106 -2.18 17.50 -9.19
CA GLU A 106 -1.50 18.13 -10.33
C GLU A 106 -1.75 17.43 -11.68
N ARG A 107 -2.25 16.19 -11.67
CA ARG A 107 -2.43 15.35 -12.86
C ARG A 107 -3.17 16.07 -13.98
N ALA A 108 -4.25 16.79 -13.66
CA ALA A 108 -5.05 17.50 -14.65
C ALA A 108 -4.27 18.65 -15.33
N ALA A 109 -3.36 19.31 -14.60
CA ALA A 109 -2.49 20.34 -15.15
C ALA A 109 -1.38 19.73 -16.00
N LEU A 110 -0.74 18.65 -15.52
CA LEU A 110 0.34 17.94 -16.21
C LEU A 110 -0.11 17.31 -17.53
N GLU A 111 -1.25 16.62 -17.55
CA GLU A 111 -1.78 15.96 -18.76
C GLU A 111 -2.24 16.96 -19.84
N ARG A 112 -2.56 18.19 -19.46
CA ARG A 112 -2.98 19.24 -20.41
C ARG A 112 -1.78 19.82 -21.18
N VAL A 113 -0.59 19.84 -20.56
CA VAL A 113 0.66 20.28 -21.19
C VAL A 113 1.17 19.23 -22.18
N ALA A 114 1.07 17.93 -21.85
CA ALA A 114 1.57 16.84 -22.70
C ALA A 114 0.79 16.61 -24.02
N ARG A 115 -0.37 17.25 -24.20
CA ARG A 115 -1.20 17.13 -25.42
C ARG A 115 -1.06 18.32 -26.39
N ARG A 116 -0.20 19.29 -26.07
CA ARG A 116 0.15 20.41 -26.96
C ARG A 116 1.47 20.13 -27.63
#